data_AF-A0A5S4USL0-F1
#
_entry.id   AF-A0A5S4USL0-F1
#
_cell.length_a   1.000
_cell.length_b   1.000
_cell.length_c   1.000
_cell.angle_alpha   90.00
_cell.angle_beta   90.00
_cell.angle_gamma   90.00
#
_symmetry.space_group_name_H-M   'P 1'
#
loop_
_entity.id
_entity.type
_entity.pdbx_description
1 polymer ?
#
loop_
_entity_poly.entity_id
_entity_poly.type
_entity_poly.pdbx_seq_one_letter_code
_entity_poly.pdbx_strand_id
1 'polypeptide(L)' 'MKPRYLRPALNLPQIFLYRDPVDFRKQAHGLAVITEQELGHNPFSGALYAFTNRHRNKM' A
#
# COMPACT_ATOMS: atom_id res chain seq x y z
N MET A 1 21.55 16.89 1.82
CA MET A 1 20.76 15.91 1.05
C MET A 1 19.39 16.49 0.76
N LYS A 2 18.91 16.41 -0.49
CA LYS A 2 17.55 16.85 -0.83
C LYS A 2 16.55 15.83 -0.24
N PRO A 3 15.60 16.23 0.62
CA PRO A 3 14.59 15.29 1.10
C PRO A 3 13.78 14.78 -0.09
N ARG A 4 13.89 13.48 -0.37
CA ARG A 4 13.02 12.79 -1.33
C ARG A 4 11.73 12.48 -0.60
N TYR A 5 10.75 13.36 -0.78
CA TYR A 5 9.38 13.02 -0.40
C TYR A 5 8.87 11.96 -1.38
N LEU A 6 8.28 10.89 -0.84
CA LEU A 6 7.39 10.01 -1.60
C LEU A 6 6.13 10.81 -1.93
N ARG A 7 6.20 11.65 -2.96
CA ARG A 7 5.04 12.32 -3.56
C ARG A 7 4.57 11.47 -4.74
N PRO A 8 3.35 10.91 -4.68
CA PRO A 8 2.76 10.26 -5.83
C PRO A 8 2.64 11.23 -7.02
N ALA A 9 2.65 10.69 -8.23
CA ALA A 9 2.42 11.50 -9.42
C ALA A 9 1.00 12.10 -9.41
N LEU A 10 0.84 13.30 -9.97
CA LEU A 10 -0.47 13.97 -10.00
C LEU A 10 -1.50 13.22 -10.86
N ASN A 11 -1.03 12.39 -11.79
CA ASN A 11 -1.87 11.59 -12.68
C ASN A 11 -2.16 10.18 -12.13
N LEU A 12 -1.78 9.89 -10.89
CA LEU A 12 -2.06 8.60 -10.29
C LEU A 12 -3.58 8.46 -10.12
N PRO A 13 -4.19 7.34 -10.55
CA PRO A 13 -5.64 7.23 -10.61
C PRO A 13 -6.29 7.36 -9.23
N GLN A 14 -5.78 6.62 -8.24
CA GLN A 14 -6.34 6.56 -6.88
C GLN A 14 -5.24 6.21 -5.87
N ILE A 15 -5.40 6.67 -4.64
CA ILE A 15 -4.49 6.38 -3.51
C ILE A 15 -5.34 5.88 -2.34
N PHE A 16 -4.98 4.72 -1.80
CA PHE A 16 -5.69 4.08 -0.70
C PHE A 16 -4.76 3.84 0.48
N LEU A 17 -5.28 4.04 1.69
CA LEU A 17 -4.60 3.68 2.94
C LEU A 17 -5.37 2.54 3.60
N TYR A 18 -4.72 1.38 3.73
CA TYR A 18 -5.25 0.27 4.52
C TYR A 18 -5.01 0.54 5.99
N ARG A 19 -6.10 0.58 6.78
CA ARG A 19 -6.09 1.09 8.16
C ARG A 19 -5.47 0.12 9.16
N ASP A 20 -5.66 -1.17 8.95
CA ASP A 20 -5.20 -2.18 9.90
C ASP A 20 -3.73 -2.55 9.66
N PRO A 21 -2.92 -2.74 10.72
CA PRO A 21 -1.52 -3.08 10.54
C PRO A 21 -1.33 -4.48 9.93
N VAL A 22 -0.50 -4.56 8.89
CA VAL A 22 -0.27 -5.79 8.10
C VAL A 22 1.09 -6.41 8.43
N ASP A 23 1.13 -7.74 8.39
CA ASP A 23 2.39 -8.48 8.43
C ASP A 23 3.06 -8.47 7.05
N PHE A 24 4.12 -7.67 6.91
CA PHE A 24 4.83 -7.48 5.64
C PHE A 24 5.65 -8.71 5.22
N ARG A 25 5.78 -9.73 6.08
CA ARG A 25 6.36 -11.03 5.69
C ARG A 25 5.57 -11.72 4.58
N LYS A 26 4.31 -11.31 4.37
CA LYS A 26 3.45 -11.76 3.27
C LYS A 26 3.87 -11.24 1.88
N GLN A 27 4.80 -10.26 1.82
CA GLN A 27 5.33 -9.66 0.59
C GLN A 27 4.25 -9.14 -0.37
N ALA A 28 4.62 -8.83 -1.62
CA ALA A 28 3.74 -8.20 -2.60
C ALA A 28 2.48 -9.03 -2.88
N HIS A 29 2.59 -10.35 -3.05
CA HIS A 29 1.45 -11.21 -3.32
C HIS A 29 0.43 -11.22 -2.18
N GLY A 30 0.88 -11.27 -0.94
CA GLY A 30 -0.06 -11.22 0.19
C GLY A 30 -0.70 -9.85 0.39
N LEU A 31 -0.02 -8.76 0.02
CA LEU A 31 -0.64 -7.44 -0.03
C LEU A 31 -1.70 -7.35 -1.13
N ALA A 32 -1.45 -7.95 -2.31
CA ALA A 32 -2.43 -8.00 -3.39
C ALA A 32 -3.70 -8.76 -2.99
N VAL A 33 -3.55 -9.87 -2.25
CA VAL A 33 -4.70 -10.63 -1.70
C VAL A 33 -5.52 -9.79 -0.72
N ILE A 34 -4.89 -8.98 0.14
CA ILE A 34 -5.62 -8.07 1.05
C ILE A 34 -6.41 -7.03 0.24
N THR A 35 -5.79 -6.43 -0.77
CA THR A 35 -6.47 -5.48 -1.67
C THR A 35 -7.67 -6.10 -2.36
N GLU A 36 -7.55 -7.35 -2.82
CA GLU A 36 -8.64 -8.04 -3.51
C GLU A 36 -9.75 -8.49 -2.56
N GLN A 37 -9.41 -9.13 -1.44
CA GLN A 37 -10.38 -9.78 -0.57
C GLN A 37 -11.03 -8.83 0.45
N GLU A 38 -10.25 -7.91 1.03
CA GLU A 38 -10.75 -7.02 2.09
C GLU A 38 -11.27 -5.70 1.53
N LEU A 39 -10.58 -5.16 0.51
CA LEU A 39 -11.00 -3.91 -0.13
C LEU A 39 -11.92 -4.13 -1.34
N GLY A 40 -11.98 -5.34 -1.89
CA GLY A 40 -12.77 -5.62 -3.11
C GLY A 40 -12.24 -4.92 -4.35
N HIS A 41 -10.96 -4.50 -4.35
CA HIS A 41 -10.36 -3.75 -5.44
C HIS A 41 -9.47 -4.64 -6.31
N ASN A 42 -9.29 -4.26 -7.57
CA ASN A 42 -8.28 -4.89 -8.43
C ASN A 42 -6.87 -4.38 -8.03
N PRO A 43 -5.96 -5.24 -7.52
CA PRO A 43 -4.59 -4.83 -7.15
C PRO A 43 -3.74 -4.40 -8.36
N PHE A 44 -4.17 -4.72 -9.59
CA PHE A 44 -3.50 -4.34 -10.84
C PHE A 44 -4.11 -3.11 -11.52
N SER A 45 -5.02 -2.39 -10.84
CA SER A 45 -5.68 -1.17 -11.37
C SER A 45 -4.76 0.04 -11.57
N GLY A 46 -3.50 -0.04 -11.12
CA GLY A 46 -2.58 1.11 -11.12
C GLY A 46 -2.81 2.09 -9.97
N ALA A 47 -3.76 1.82 -9.07
CA ALA A 47 -3.90 2.55 -7.83
C ALA A 47 -2.74 2.28 -6.87
N LEU A 48 -2.38 3.26 -6.04
CA LEU A 48 -1.36 3.12 -5.01
C LEU A 48 -2.00 2.70 -3.70
N TYR A 49 -1.52 1.60 -3.12
CA TYR A 49 -1.97 1.09 -1.82
C TYR A 49 -0.87 1.28 -0.79
N ALA A 50 -1.17 2.03 0.27
CA ALA A 50 -0.30 2.21 1.42
C ALA A 50 -0.73 1.26 2.55
N PHE A 51 0.23 0.53 3.09
CA PHE A 51 0.06 -0.36 4.23
C PHE A 51 0.99 0.08 5.35
N THR A 52 0.61 -0.23 6.59
CA THR A 52 1.49 -0.03 7.76
C THR A 52 1.91 -1.38 8.32
N ASN A 53 3.20 -1.55 8.62
CA ASN A 53 3.69 -2.77 9.26
C ASN A 53 3.10 -2.92 10.67
N ARG A 54 2.71 -4.15 11.04
CA ARG A 54 2.22 -4.55 12.36
C ARG A 54 3.12 -4.09 13.52
N HIS A 55 4.43 -4.15 13.35
CA HIS A 55 5.37 -3.69 14.38
C HIS A 55 5.54 -2.17 14.43
N ARG A 56 5.03 -1.42 13.45
CA ARG A 56 5.14 0.05 13.32
C ARG A 56 6.56 0.61 13.51
N ASN A 57 7.57 -0.24 13.36
CA ASN A 57 8.97 0.06 13.63
C ASN A 57 9.79 0.28 12.36
N LYS A 58 9.18 0.06 11.19
CA LYS A 58 9.77 0.30 9.87
C LYS A 58 8.69 0.90 8.98
N MET A 59 9.04 1.99 8.30
CA MET A 59 8.29 2.58 7.19
C MET A 59 8.97 2.18 5.88
#